data_AF-A0AAE3ZAZ4-F1
#
_entry.id   AF-A0AAE3ZAZ4-F1
#
_cell.length_a   1.000
_cell.length_b   1.000
_cell.length_c   1.000
_cell.angle_alpha   90.00
_cell.angle_beta   90.00
_cell.angle_gamma   90.00
#
_symmetry.space_group_name_H-M   'P 1'
#
loop_
_entity.id
_entity.type
_entity.pdbx_description
1 polymer ?
#
loop_
_entity_poly.entity_id
_entity_poly.type
_entity_poly.pdbx_seq_one_letter_code
_entity_poly.pdbx_strand_id
1 'polypeptide(L)' 'MIFTTHDTSLLGTMMGEEVLKRDQVWFVEKDTSGASELYPLSDFKPRKGENAERRYLRGSYGAVPFLDVDDFVSAAKGEQ' A
#
# COMPACT_ATOMS: atom_id res chain seq x y z
N MET A 1 13.57 14.54 0.10
CA MET A 1 12.16 14.84 0.39
C MET A 1 11.49 13.54 0.78
N ILE A 2 10.70 13.53 1.85
CA ILE A 2 9.90 12.38 2.29
C ILE A 2 8.46 12.88 2.37
N PHE A 3 7.52 12.10 1.83
CA PHE A 3 6.10 12.44 1.83
C PHE A 3 5.26 11.16 1.90
N THR A 4 4.01 11.33 2.31
CA THR A 4 2.99 10.27 2.28
C THR A 4 1.93 10.66 1.26
N THR A 5 1.33 9.66 0.61
CA THR A 5 0.34 9.87 -0.44
C THR A 5 -0.58 8.66 -0.55
N HIS A 6 -1.80 8.89 -1.00
CA HIS A 6 -2.73 7.84 -1.42
C HIS A 6 -2.81 7.73 -2.96
N ASP A 7 -2.03 8.52 -3.69
CA ASP A 7 -1.97 8.48 -5.15
C ASP A 7 -1.19 7.25 -5.63
N THR A 8 -1.89 6.29 -6.22
CA THR A 8 -1.31 5.02 -6.69
C THR A 8 -0.53 5.16 -7.98
N SER A 9 -0.72 6.24 -8.74
CA SER A 9 -0.03 6.44 -10.02
C SER A 9 1.49 6.56 -9.86
N LEU A 10 1.96 6.92 -8.67
CA LEU A 10 3.38 6.97 -8.31
C LEU A 10 4.03 5.58 -8.21
N LEU A 11 3.24 4.52 -8.10
CA LEU A 11 3.69 3.13 -8.21
C LEU A 11 3.67 2.62 -9.66
N GLY A 12 3.17 3.44 -10.59
CA GLY A 12 3.05 3.13 -11.99
C GLY A 12 4.32 3.44 -12.78
N THR A 13 4.16 3.43 -14.10
CA THR A 13 5.22 3.79 -15.05
C THR A 13 4.80 5.01 -15.86
N MET A 14 5.69 5.98 -16.00
CA MET A 14 5.52 7.14 -16.87
C MET A 14 6.57 7.09 -17.99
N MET A 15 6.15 7.28 -19.24
CA MET A 15 7.05 7.23 -20.41
C MET A 15 7.90 5.95 -20.52
N GLY A 16 7.42 4.84 -19.94
CA GLY A 16 8.12 3.54 -19.96
C GLY A 16 9.05 3.28 -18.78
N GLU A 17 9.20 4.22 -17.84
CA GLU A 17 10.02 4.07 -16.64
C GLU A 17 9.17 4.11 -15.35
N GLU A 18 9.60 3.42 -14.30
CA GLU A 18 8.96 3.50 -12.98
C GLU A 18 9.04 4.94 -12.44
N VAL A 19 7.91 5.49 -12.00
CA VAL A 19 7.86 6.86 -11.44
C VAL A 19 8.68 6.94 -10.15
N LEU A 20 8.50 5.95 -9.27
CA LEU A 20 9.31 5.71 -8.10
C LEU A 20 9.95 4.32 -8.19
N LYS A 21 11.23 4.25 -7.82
CA LYS A 21 11.90 2.96 -7.72
C LYS A 21 11.42 2.20 -6.50
N ARG A 22 11.57 0.88 -6.56
CA ARG A 22 11.09 -0.06 -5.54
C ARG A 22 11.71 0.13 -4.15
N ASP A 23 12.94 0.64 -4.10
CA ASP A 23 13.68 0.99 -2.88
C ASP A 23 13.27 2.35 -2.30
N GLN A 24 12.47 3.13 -3.04
CA GLN A 24 11.96 4.45 -2.62
C GLN A 24 10.52 4.39 -2.10
N VAL A 25 9.87 3.22 -2.19
CA VAL A 25 8.47 3.01 -1.81
C VAL A 25 8.39 2.19 -0.52
N TRP A 26 7.64 2.70 0.44
CA TRP A 26 7.35 2.05 1.71
C TRP A 26 5.85 2.06 1.95
N PHE A 27 5.33 0.94 2.42
CA PHE A 27 3.93 0.77 2.78
C PHE A 27 3.76 0.83 4.28
N VAL A 28 2.59 1.32 4.70
CA VAL A 28 2.16 1.32 6.10
C VAL A 28 0.89 0.51 6.19
N GLU A 29 0.85 -0.45 7.10
CA GLU A 29 -0.33 -1.24 7.40
C GLU A 29 -0.60 -1.22 8.89
N LYS A 30 -1.88 -1.30 9.27
CA LYS A 30 -2.30 -1.34 10.68
C LYS A 30 -2.71 -2.77 11.00
N ASP A 31 -2.14 -3.33 12.06
CA ASP A 31 -2.53 -4.66 12.54
C ASP A 31 -3.85 -4.61 13.33
N THR A 32 -4.32 -5.78 13.76
CA THR A 32 -5.57 -5.92 14.52
C THR A 32 -5.49 -5.33 15.94
N SER A 33 -4.29 -5.16 16.50
CA SER A 33 -4.07 -4.46 17.77
C SER A 33 -4.03 -2.93 17.61
N GLY A 34 -3.99 -2.49 16.36
CA GLY A 34 -3.93 -1.11 15.96
C GLY A 34 -2.54 -0.50 15.90
N ALA A 35 -1.49 -1.31 16.01
CA ALA A 35 -0.13 -0.89 15.75
C ALA A 35 0.11 -0.74 14.24
N SER A 36 0.94 0.23 13.85
CA SER A 36 1.35 0.42 12.46
C SER A 36 2.68 -0.27 12.19
N GLU A 37 2.73 -1.05 11.12
CA GLU A 37 3.93 -1.67 10.60
C GLU A 37 4.33 -0.97 9.29
N LEU A 38 5.63 -0.72 9.15
CA LEU A 38 6.21 -0.08 7.97
C LEU A 38 7.14 -1.10 7.28
N TYR A 39 6.92 -1.35 5.98
CA TYR A 39 7.73 -2.29 5.20
C TYR A 39 7.98 -1.81 3.77
N PRO A 40 9.14 -2.13 3.17
CA PRO A 40 9.51 -1.62 1.85
C PRO A 40 8.91 -2.46 0.70
N LEU A 41 8.63 -1.83 -0.44
CA LEU A 41 8.21 -2.54 -1.66
C LEU A 41 9.31 -3.47 -2.22
N SER A 42 10.56 -3.24 -1.86
CA SER A 42 11.70 -4.08 -2.24
C SER A 42 11.64 -5.51 -1.67
N ASP A 43 10.88 -5.74 -0.61
CA ASP A 43 10.73 -7.08 -0.02
C ASP A 43 9.91 -8.02 -0.93
N PHE A 44 9.12 -7.44 -1.84
CA PHE A 44 8.32 -8.19 -2.80
C PHE A 44 9.10 -8.49 -4.08
N LYS A 45 8.96 -9.71 -4.60
CA LYS A 45 9.63 -10.19 -5.83
C LYS A 45 8.63 -10.54 -6.95
N PRO A 46 7.91 -9.55 -7.54
CA PRO A 46 7.02 -9.73 -8.66
C PRO A 46 7.80 -10.07 -9.93
N ARG A 47 7.09 -10.63 -10.92
CA ARG A 47 7.72 -11.03 -12.19
C ARG A 47 8.13 -9.78 -12.98
N LYS A 48 9.18 -9.92 -13.80
CA LYS A 48 9.59 -8.83 -14.71
C LYS A 48 8.42 -8.42 -15.60
N GLY A 49 8.15 -7.13 -15.68
CA GLY A 49 7.06 -6.56 -16.49
C GLY A 49 5.69 -6.51 -15.82
N GLU A 50 5.56 -6.94 -14.56
CA GLU A 50 4.33 -6.71 -13.80
C GLU A 50 4.24 -5.25 -13.34
N ASN A 51 3.08 -4.65 -13.55
CA ASN A 51 2.79 -3.29 -13.12
C ASN A 51 2.54 -3.26 -11.58
N ALA A 52 3.39 -2.54 -10.85
CA ALA A 52 3.36 -2.47 -9.39
C ALA A 52 2.10 -1.78 -8.85
N GLU A 53 1.66 -0.68 -9.46
CA GLU A 53 0.36 -0.04 -9.16
C GLU A 53 -0.79 -1.05 -9.25
N ARG A 54 -0.87 -1.82 -10.33
CA ARG A 54 -1.95 -2.79 -10.55
C ARG A 54 -1.92 -3.94 -9.54
N ARG A 55 -0.73 -4.30 -9.03
CA ARG A 55 -0.57 -5.29 -7.96
C ARG A 55 -0.96 -4.72 -6.61
N TYR A 56 -0.55 -3.48 -6.33
CA TYR A 56 -0.97 -2.74 -5.14
C TYR A 56 -2.49 -2.66 -5.08
N LEU A 57 -3.16 -2.15 -6.12
CA LEU A 57 -4.63 -2.05 -6.19
C LEU A 57 -5.37 -3.40 -6.05
N ARG A 58 -4.69 -4.53 -6.27
CA ARG A 58 -5.23 -5.88 -6.07
C ARG A 58 -4.96 -6.45 -4.67
N GLY A 59 -4.36 -5.65 -3.77
CA GLY A 59 -3.99 -6.07 -2.42
C GLY A 59 -2.75 -6.97 -2.36
N SER A 60 -1.99 -7.11 -3.44
CA SER A 60 -0.84 -8.04 -3.49
C SER A 60 0.31 -7.66 -2.56
N TYR A 61 0.32 -6.41 -2.07
CA TYR A 61 1.35 -5.89 -1.19
C TYR A 61 0.82 -5.52 0.19
N GLY A 62 -0.45 -5.80 0.51
CA GLY A 62 -1.08 -5.26 1.71
C GLY A 62 -1.28 -3.74 1.59
N ALA A 63 -1.47 -3.07 2.73
CA ALA A 63 -1.62 -1.62 2.88
C ALA A 63 -2.73 -0.94 2.04
N VAL A 64 -3.52 -1.70 1.29
CA VAL A 64 -4.74 -1.22 0.63
C VAL A 64 -5.82 -1.09 1.69
N PRO A 65 -6.54 0.04 1.78
CA PRO A 65 -7.66 0.17 2.69
C PRO A 65 -8.73 -0.88 2.36
N PHE A 66 -8.93 -1.85 3.25
CA PHE A 66 -10.08 -2.73 3.20
C PHE A 66 -11.20 -2.09 4.02
N LEU A 67 -12.25 -1.66 3.34
CA LEU A 67 -13.44 -1.09 3.99
C LEU A 67 -14.45 -2.23 4.16
N ASP A 68 -14.27 -3.05 5.19
CA ASP A 68 -15.39 -3.84 5.68
C ASP A 68 -16.35 -2.90 6.43
N VAL A 69 -17.64 -2.99 6.09
CA VAL A 69 -18.67 -2.17 6.71
C VAL A 69 -18.77 -2.49 8.20
N ASP A 70 -18.57 -3.76 8.57
CA ASP A 70 -18.63 -4.19 9.97
C ASP A 70 -17.42 -3.67 10.77
N ASP A 71 -16.22 -3.65 10.17
CA ASP A 71 -15.02 -3.06 10.77
C ASP A 71 -15.17 -1.54 10.92
N PHE A 72 -15.73 -0.87 9.92
CA PHE A 72 -15.97 0.57 9.95
C PHE A 72 -16.99 0.95 11.04
N VAL A 73 -18.09 0.19 11.16
CA VAL A 73 -19.12 0.41 12.19
C VAL A 73 -18.56 0.13 13.59
N SER A 74 -17.72 -0.88 13.76
CA SER A 74 -17.09 -1.21 15.04
C SER A 74 -16.10 -0.13 15.47
N ALA A 75 -15.27 0.37 14.54
CA ALA A 75 -14.36 1.49 14.81
C ALA A 75 -15.10 2.80 15.15
N ALA A 76 -16.24 3.07 14.51
CA ALA A 76 -17.04 4.27 14.77
C ALA A 76 -17.77 4.26 16.12
N LYS A 77 -18.03 3.07 16.70
CA LYS A 77 -18.74 2.93 17.97
C LYS A 77 -17.85 3.09 19.21
N GLY A 78 -16.53 3.17 19.06
CA GLY A 78 -15.61 3.43 20.17
C GLY A 78 -15.55 2.31 21.21
N GLU A 79 -15.93 1.09 20.84
CA GLU A 79 -15.76 -0.11 21.66
C GLU A 79 -14.32 -0.62 21.47
N GLN A 80 -13.37 -0.03 22.21
CA GLN A 80 -12.02 -0.56 22.45
C GLN A 80 -11.84 -0.80 23.94
#